data_AF-A0A976CBW1-F1
#
_entry.id   AF-A0A976CBW1-F1
#
_cell.length_a   1.000
_cell.length_b   1.000
_cell.length_c   1.000
_cell.angle_alpha   90.00
_cell.angle_beta   90.00
_cell.angle_gamma   90.00
#
_symmetry.space_group_name_H-M   'P 1'
#
loop_
_entity.id
_entity.type
_entity.pdbx_description
1 polymer ?
#
loop_
_entity_poly.entity_id
_entity_poly.type
_entity_poly.pdbx_seq_one_letter_code
_entity_poly.pdbx_strand_id
1 'polypeptide(L)'
;MKKVTIFLKNYWKSISVFSILIIIAILFYYWQNSNKIKGAWVFIPNPAVFVIETNDFIKTWKDFEKQNIGKWFIQTNYGNIVNERINLLNNQNQISFLKKRACTISAHFVASQEIDFLFTIPCKQKEKEELENQLTQLTKITNTKIFTRNYKGFMLQEVIFEDNRLSWFWENDYLLVSFSAVILEDVARR
;
A
#
# COMPACT_ATOMS: atom_id res chain seq x y z
N MET A 1 7.48 -63.97 24.36
CA MET A 1 6.72 -63.27 23.30
C MET A 1 5.95 -62.02 23.76
N LYS A 2 5.31 -61.96 24.94
CA LYS A 2 4.53 -60.77 25.40
C LYS A 2 5.31 -59.45 25.53
N LYS A 3 6.62 -59.47 25.79
CA LYS A 3 7.43 -58.24 25.91
C LYS A 3 7.62 -57.49 24.58
N VAL A 4 7.70 -58.22 23.46
CA VAL A 4 7.92 -57.65 22.12
C VAL A 4 6.66 -56.90 21.63
N THR A 5 5.48 -57.44 21.90
CA THR A 5 4.20 -56.80 21.52
C THR A 5 3.92 -55.53 22.32
N ILE A 6 4.32 -55.48 23.60
CA ILE A 6 4.21 -54.27 24.43
C ILE A 6 5.18 -53.18 23.94
N PHE A 7 6.41 -53.57 23.56
CA PHE A 7 7.41 -52.64 23.06
C PHE A 7 7.00 -52.03 21.71
N LEU A 8 6.51 -52.84 20.78
CA LEU A 8 5.94 -52.38 19.51
C LEU A 8 4.77 -51.42 19.77
N LYS A 9 3.82 -51.77 20.65
CA LYS A 9 2.65 -50.92 20.94
C LYS A 9 3.03 -49.55 21.52
N ASN A 10 4.09 -49.47 22.33
CA ASN A 10 4.60 -48.19 22.84
C ASN A 10 5.32 -47.39 21.75
N TYR A 11 6.06 -48.06 20.87
CA TYR A 11 6.74 -47.41 19.74
C TYR A 11 5.77 -46.76 18.75
N TRP A 12 4.68 -47.45 18.40
CA TRP A 12 3.62 -46.92 17.54
C TRP A 12 2.91 -45.71 18.18
N LYS A 13 2.69 -45.72 19.50
CA LYS A 13 2.14 -44.57 20.22
C LYS A 13 3.08 -43.35 20.15
N SER A 14 4.38 -43.55 20.33
CA SER A 14 5.36 -42.46 20.23
C SER A 14 5.39 -41.83 18.83
N ILE A 15 5.30 -42.65 17.77
CA ILE A 15 5.23 -42.16 16.39
C ILE A 15 3.95 -41.35 16.17
N SER A 16 2.79 -41.84 16.63
CA SER A 16 1.53 -41.10 16.48
C SER A 16 1.56 -39.75 17.17
N VAL A 17 2.13 -39.66 18.39
CA VAL A 17 2.28 -38.40 19.12
C VAL A 17 3.21 -37.44 18.38
N PHE A 18 4.32 -37.94 17.84
CA PHE A 18 5.28 -37.12 17.10
C PHE A 18 4.68 -36.57 15.79
N SER A 19 3.94 -37.39 15.05
CA SER A 19 3.24 -36.95 13.84
C SER A 19 2.18 -35.89 14.13
N ILE A 20 1.43 -36.01 15.23
CA ILE A 20 0.46 -34.99 15.66
C ILE A 20 1.17 -33.67 16.00
N LEU A 21 2.30 -33.73 16.72
CA LEU A 21 3.08 -32.53 17.03
C LEU A 21 3.61 -31.83 15.77
N ILE A 22 4.06 -32.59 14.77
CA ILE A 22 4.49 -32.03 13.48
C ILE A 22 3.33 -31.34 12.77
N ILE A 23 2.14 -31.96 12.73
CA ILE A 23 0.95 -31.37 12.10
C ILE A 23 0.56 -30.07 12.82
N ILE A 24 0.57 -30.06 14.16
CA ILE A 24 0.30 -28.84 14.94
C ILE A 24 1.33 -27.75 14.66
N ALA A 25 2.62 -28.09 14.59
CA ALA A 25 3.68 -27.13 14.27
C ALA A 25 3.51 -26.53 12.86
N ILE A 26 3.15 -27.36 11.87
CA ILE A 26 2.87 -26.90 10.50
C ILE A 26 1.64 -25.98 10.50
N LEU A 27 0.54 -26.38 11.14
CA LEU A 27 -0.67 -25.56 11.23
C LEU A 27 -0.41 -24.25 11.96
N PHE A 28 0.38 -24.25 13.04
CA PHE A 28 0.76 -23.05 13.77
C PHE A 28 1.66 -22.12 12.95
N TYR A 29 2.61 -22.68 12.20
CA TYR A 29 3.45 -21.92 11.26
C TYR A 29 2.61 -21.26 10.17
N TYR A 30 1.71 -22.02 9.54
CA TYR A 30 0.78 -21.46 8.55
C TYR A 30 -0.15 -20.44 9.19
N TRP A 31 -0.68 -20.65 10.39
CA TRP A 31 -1.54 -19.69 11.09
C TRP A 31 -0.82 -18.37 11.42
N GLN A 32 0.45 -18.43 11.85
CA GLN A 32 1.26 -17.22 12.05
C GLN A 32 1.54 -16.46 10.74
N ASN A 33 1.70 -17.18 9.63
CA ASN A 33 1.96 -16.58 8.33
C ASN A 33 0.70 -16.23 7.54
N SER A 34 -0.45 -16.85 7.83
CA SER A 34 -1.61 -16.83 6.94
C SER A 34 -2.44 -15.56 7.02
N ASN A 35 -2.19 -14.64 7.96
CA ASN A 35 -2.98 -13.41 8.08
C ASN A 35 -2.24 -12.26 8.75
N LYS A 36 -0.95 -12.07 8.47
CA LYS A 36 -0.39 -10.73 8.60
C LYS A 36 -0.61 -10.01 7.27
N ILE A 37 -1.86 -9.65 6.99
CA ILE A 37 -2.10 -8.49 6.13
C ILE A 37 -1.35 -7.37 6.83
N LYS A 38 -0.15 -7.07 6.35
CA LYS A 38 0.64 -5.97 6.84
C LYS A 38 -0.23 -4.75 6.59
N GLY A 39 -0.73 -4.15 7.66
CA GLY A 39 -1.56 -2.94 7.54
C GLY A 39 -0.80 -1.90 6.73
N ALA A 40 -1.52 -1.03 6.04
CA ALA A 40 -0.96 -0.04 5.12
C ALA A 40 0.19 0.77 5.74
N TRP A 41 0.18 0.95 7.07
CA TRP A 41 1.24 1.55 7.88
C TRP A 41 2.65 1.00 7.63
N VAL A 42 2.79 -0.28 7.29
CA VAL A 42 4.12 -0.87 7.02
C VAL A 42 4.78 -0.23 5.79
N PHE A 43 3.97 0.28 4.87
CA PHE A 43 4.44 0.94 3.66
C PHE A 43 4.70 2.43 3.82
N ILE A 44 4.39 3.04 4.98
CA ILE A 44 4.51 4.49 5.17
C ILE A 44 5.96 4.86 5.51
N PRO A 45 6.69 5.58 4.63
CA PRO A 45 8.06 6.00 4.91
C PRO A 45 8.15 7.02 6.05
N ASN A 46 9.32 7.11 6.69
CA ASN A 46 9.58 8.01 7.80
C ASN A 46 10.60 9.06 7.32
N PRO A 47 10.40 10.36 7.63
CA PRO A 47 9.26 10.92 8.35
C PRO A 47 8.01 11.13 7.46
N ALA A 48 6.83 10.92 8.03
CA ALA A 48 5.56 11.33 7.44
C ALA A 48 5.07 12.60 8.13
N VAL A 49 4.58 13.58 7.36
CA VAL A 49 3.95 14.81 7.90
C VAL A 49 2.62 14.46 8.56
N PHE A 50 1.80 13.65 7.87
CA PHE A 50 0.59 13.06 8.41
C PHE A 50 0.25 11.76 7.69
N VAL A 51 -0.65 11.00 8.30
CA VAL A 51 -1.26 9.80 7.73
C VAL A 51 -2.76 9.87 7.93
N ILE A 52 -3.54 9.60 6.89
CA ILE A 52 -5.00 9.55 6.91
C ILE A 52 -5.47 8.22 6.32
N GLU A 53 -6.39 7.56 7.02
CA GLU A 53 -7.12 6.40 6.49
C GLU A 53 -8.55 6.83 6.15
N THR A 54 -8.99 6.51 4.93
CA THR A 54 -10.30 6.96 4.45
C THR A 54 -10.83 6.10 3.32
N ASN A 55 -12.15 6.12 3.13
CA ASN A 55 -12.84 5.55 1.97
C ASN A 55 -13.13 6.58 0.88
N ASP A 56 -12.92 7.87 1.17
CA ASP A 56 -13.09 8.97 0.22
C ASP A 56 -12.19 10.12 0.63
N PHE A 57 -10.97 10.14 0.08
CA PHE A 57 -9.96 11.13 0.43
C PHE A 57 -10.40 12.57 0.19
N ILE A 58 -11.03 12.84 -0.96
CA ILE A 58 -11.47 14.19 -1.31
C ILE A 58 -12.52 14.67 -0.33
N LYS A 59 -13.47 13.81 0.05
CA LYS A 59 -14.46 14.15 1.07
C LYS A 59 -13.83 14.35 2.43
N THR A 60 -12.99 13.42 2.89
CA THR A 60 -12.31 13.50 4.19
C THR A 60 -11.48 14.76 4.31
N TRP A 61 -10.75 15.14 3.26
CA TRP A 61 -9.99 16.37 3.23
C TRP A 61 -10.91 17.59 3.35
N LYS A 62 -11.95 17.69 2.53
CA LYS A 62 -12.94 18.80 2.62
C LYS A 62 -13.61 18.90 3.99
N ASP A 63 -13.85 17.78 4.64
CA ASP A 63 -14.42 17.78 5.99
C ASP A 63 -13.39 18.20 7.04
N PHE A 64 -12.11 17.81 6.87
CA PHE A 64 -11.00 18.31 7.68
C PHE A 64 -10.82 19.83 7.54
N GLU A 65 -10.85 20.37 6.33
CA GLU A 65 -10.74 21.82 6.07
C GLU A 65 -11.80 22.66 6.80
N LYS A 66 -12.98 22.08 7.08
CA LYS A 66 -14.06 22.76 7.80
C LYS A 66 -13.84 22.80 9.31
N GLN A 67 -13.05 21.88 9.85
CA GLN A 67 -12.74 21.81 11.28
C GLN A 67 -11.77 22.92 11.69
N ASN A 68 -11.85 23.38 12.95
CA ASN A 68 -10.96 24.43 13.46
C ASN A 68 -9.47 24.06 13.31
N ILE A 69 -9.12 22.80 13.60
CA ILE A 69 -7.75 22.31 13.45
C ILE A 69 -7.30 22.30 11.99
N GLY A 70 -8.20 21.95 11.05
CA GLY A 70 -7.87 21.94 9.63
C GLY A 70 -7.71 23.34 9.06
N LYS A 71 -8.59 24.27 9.44
CA LYS A 71 -8.44 25.70 9.10
C LYS A 71 -7.10 26.24 9.57
N TRP A 72 -6.72 25.96 10.81
CA TRP A 72 -5.42 26.37 11.35
C TRP A 72 -4.26 25.71 10.60
N PHE A 73 -4.34 24.41 10.32
CA PHE A 73 -3.31 23.68 9.58
C PHE A 73 -3.09 24.29 8.20
N ILE A 74 -4.15 24.57 7.43
CA ILE A 74 -4.08 25.13 6.07
C ILE A 74 -3.46 26.52 6.06
N GLN A 75 -3.59 27.29 7.14
CA GLN A 75 -2.95 28.60 7.28
C GLN A 75 -1.44 28.52 7.52
N THR A 76 -0.91 27.35 7.89
CA THR A 76 0.55 27.13 7.93
C THR A 76 1.12 27.00 6.52
N ASN A 77 2.41 27.31 6.34
CA ASN A 77 3.07 27.16 5.04
C ASN A 77 2.94 25.73 4.49
N TYR A 78 3.13 24.73 5.37
CA TYR A 78 3.02 23.32 5.00
C TYR A 78 1.59 22.90 4.65
N GLY A 79 0.61 23.36 5.44
CA GLY A 79 -0.78 23.02 5.16
C GLY A 79 -1.29 23.69 3.88
N ASN A 80 -0.80 24.87 3.54
CA ASN A 80 -1.11 25.50 2.26
C ASN A 80 -0.57 24.67 1.08
N ILE A 81 0.70 24.22 1.14
CA ILE A 81 1.30 23.35 0.11
C ILE A 81 0.51 22.05 -0.05
N VAL A 82 0.16 21.40 1.06
CA VAL A 82 -0.67 20.18 1.07
C VAL A 82 -2.02 20.45 0.42
N ASN A 83 -2.68 21.56 0.79
CA ASN A 83 -3.98 21.95 0.28
C ASN A 83 -3.95 22.22 -1.23
N GLU A 84 -2.96 22.98 -1.70
CA GLU A 84 -2.74 23.23 -3.13
C GLU A 84 -2.55 21.91 -3.89
N ARG A 85 -1.74 21.00 -3.35
CA ARG A 85 -1.53 19.71 -4.01
C ARG A 85 -2.80 18.86 -4.04
N ILE A 86 -3.61 18.84 -2.98
CA ILE A 86 -4.89 18.12 -2.97
C ILE A 86 -5.90 18.74 -3.94
N ASN A 87 -5.91 20.06 -4.08
CA ASN A 87 -6.76 20.74 -5.06
C ASN A 87 -6.35 20.40 -6.50
N LEU A 88 -5.05 20.30 -6.79
CA LEU A 88 -4.56 19.80 -8.08
C LEU A 88 -5.03 18.36 -8.33
N LEU A 89 -4.91 17.47 -7.33
CA LEU A 89 -5.40 16.10 -7.41
C LEU A 89 -6.91 16.04 -7.67
N ASN A 90 -7.70 16.87 -7.00
CA ASN A 90 -9.14 16.89 -7.18
C ASN A 90 -9.55 17.29 -8.62
N ASN A 91 -8.82 18.22 -9.22
CA ASN A 91 -9.10 18.74 -10.56
C ASN A 91 -8.62 17.81 -11.69
N GLN A 92 -7.68 16.90 -11.42
CA GLN A 92 -7.19 15.93 -12.40
C GLN A 92 -8.17 14.76 -12.55
N ASN A 93 -8.84 14.69 -13.71
CA ASN A 93 -9.69 13.54 -14.07
C ASN A 93 -8.88 12.24 -14.24
N GLN A 94 -7.58 12.38 -14.54
CA GLN A 94 -6.62 11.29 -14.74
C GLN A 94 -6.37 10.48 -13.45
N ILE A 95 -6.80 10.94 -12.27
CA ILE A 95 -6.69 10.16 -11.03
C ILE A 95 -8.04 9.86 -10.39
N SER A 96 -9.09 9.85 -11.20
CA SER A 96 -10.44 9.45 -10.77
C SER A 96 -10.48 8.07 -10.11
N PHE A 97 -9.56 7.16 -10.43
CA PHE A 97 -9.44 5.85 -9.78
C PHE A 97 -9.09 5.91 -8.28
N LEU A 98 -8.49 7.02 -7.82
CA LEU A 98 -8.22 7.31 -6.42
C LEU A 98 -9.45 7.86 -5.68
N LYS A 99 -10.47 8.36 -6.41
CA LYS A 99 -11.66 8.96 -5.82
C LYS A 99 -12.57 7.85 -5.28
N LYS A 100 -13.12 8.04 -4.06
CA LYS A 100 -14.09 7.12 -3.42
C LYS A 100 -13.58 5.68 -3.22
N ARG A 101 -12.30 5.51 -2.93
CA ARG A 101 -11.71 4.20 -2.60
C ARG A 101 -11.12 4.21 -1.20
N ALA A 102 -11.21 3.06 -0.51
CA ALA A 102 -10.45 2.79 0.70
C ALA A 102 -8.96 2.93 0.41
N CYS A 103 -8.29 3.83 1.13
CA CYS A 103 -6.87 4.08 1.00
C CYS A 103 -6.29 4.65 2.29
N THR A 104 -5.00 4.40 2.48
CA THR A 104 -4.18 5.09 3.47
C THR A 104 -3.27 6.05 2.73
N ILE A 105 -3.29 7.32 3.12
CA ILE A 105 -2.58 8.40 2.45
C ILE A 105 -1.60 9.01 3.42
N SER A 106 -0.35 9.15 3.01
CA SER A 106 0.67 9.81 3.81
C SER A 106 1.36 10.90 3.02
N ALA A 107 1.58 12.04 3.67
CA ALA A 107 2.27 13.18 3.11
C ALA A 107 3.74 13.17 3.50
N HIS A 108 4.63 13.41 2.54
CA HIS A 108 6.09 13.36 2.76
C HIS A 108 6.77 14.56 2.11
N PHE A 109 7.87 15.00 2.71
CA PHE A 109 8.79 15.93 2.06
C PHE A 109 9.58 15.21 0.98
N VAL A 110 9.53 15.72 -0.25
CA VAL A 110 10.35 15.25 -1.37
C VAL A 110 11.51 16.19 -1.66
N ALA A 111 11.38 17.46 -1.24
CA ALA A 111 12.44 18.45 -1.18
C ALA A 111 12.17 19.45 -0.03
N SER A 112 13.04 20.46 0.15
CA SER A 112 12.97 21.39 1.29
C SER A 112 11.63 22.13 1.45
N GLN A 113 10.86 22.29 0.37
CA GLN A 113 9.56 22.97 0.36
C GLN A 113 8.53 22.27 -0.53
N GLU A 114 8.76 20.99 -0.83
CA GLU A 114 7.88 20.21 -1.70
C GLU A 114 7.33 19.02 -0.92
N ILE A 115 6.00 18.91 -0.92
CA ILE A 115 5.28 17.79 -0.31
C ILE A 115 4.59 17.02 -1.42
N ASP A 116 4.69 15.70 -1.35
CA ASP A 116 3.90 14.81 -2.19
C ASP A 116 3.31 13.66 -1.36
N PHE A 117 2.43 12.89 -1.98
CA PHE A 117 1.62 11.89 -1.30
C PHE A 117 1.99 10.48 -1.73
N LEU A 118 1.99 9.57 -0.76
CA LEU A 118 1.87 8.13 -0.99
C LEU A 118 0.42 7.72 -0.80
N PHE A 119 -0.17 7.08 -1.81
CA PHE A 119 -1.45 6.41 -1.72
C PHE A 119 -1.21 4.91 -1.60
N THR A 120 -1.64 4.33 -0.50
CA THR A 120 -1.59 2.89 -0.25
C THR A 120 -3.01 2.34 -0.33
N ILE A 121 -3.28 1.58 -1.39
CA ILE A 121 -4.62 1.14 -1.73
C ILE A 121 -4.69 -0.38 -1.53
N PRO A 122 -5.43 -0.86 -0.51
CA PRO A 122 -5.70 -2.30 -0.39
C PRO A 122 -6.48 -2.77 -1.62
N CYS A 123 -6.07 -3.90 -2.16
CA CYS A 123 -6.61 -4.45 -3.38
C CYS A 123 -6.81 -5.94 -3.23
N LYS A 124 -8.06 -6.39 -3.31
CA LYS A 124 -8.35 -7.83 -3.42
C LYS A 124 -7.98 -8.31 -4.82
N GLN A 125 -7.71 -9.59 -4.99
CA GLN A 125 -7.27 -10.14 -6.27
C GLN A 125 -8.20 -9.84 -7.45
N LYS A 126 -9.53 -9.76 -7.21
CA LYS A 126 -10.52 -9.36 -8.24
C LYS A 126 -10.46 -7.87 -8.62
N GLU A 127 -10.03 -7.01 -7.71
CA GLU A 127 -9.95 -5.56 -7.91
C GLU A 127 -8.64 -5.17 -8.62
N LYS A 128 -7.65 -6.07 -8.63
CA LYS A 128 -6.33 -5.80 -9.20
C LYS A 128 -6.41 -5.57 -10.71
N GLU A 129 -7.10 -6.45 -11.41
CA GLU A 129 -7.30 -6.33 -12.87
C GLU A 129 -8.07 -5.05 -13.23
N GLU A 130 -9.07 -4.68 -12.43
CA GLU A 130 -9.81 -3.42 -12.62
C GLU A 130 -8.89 -2.20 -12.46
N LEU A 131 -8.05 -2.18 -11.43
CA LEU A 131 -7.08 -1.10 -11.21
C LEU A 131 -5.99 -1.06 -12.29
N GLU A 132 -5.47 -2.20 -12.72
CA GLU A 132 -4.51 -2.27 -13.83
C GLU A 132 -5.13 -1.74 -15.13
N ASN A 133 -6.40 -2.06 -15.40
CA ASN A 133 -7.14 -1.52 -16.52
C ASN A 133 -7.33 -0.01 -16.41
N GLN A 134 -7.68 0.51 -15.23
CA GLN A 134 -7.79 1.95 -14.98
C GLN A 134 -6.46 2.68 -15.20
N LEU A 135 -5.35 2.13 -14.70
CA LEU A 135 -4.00 2.67 -14.91
C LEU A 135 -3.59 2.64 -16.38
N THR A 136 -3.91 1.55 -17.09
CA THR A 136 -3.66 1.43 -18.53
C THR A 136 -4.54 2.37 -19.36
N GLN A 137 -5.74 2.71 -18.90
CA GLN A 137 -6.56 3.73 -19.56
C GLN A 137 -5.94 5.13 -19.46
N LEU A 138 -5.16 5.42 -18.42
CA LEU A 138 -4.44 6.70 -18.30
C LEU A 138 -3.51 6.94 -19.47
N THR A 139 -2.85 5.88 -19.97
CA THR A 139 -1.90 6.01 -21.07
C THR A 139 -2.58 6.27 -22.39
N LYS A 140 -3.81 5.76 -22.58
CA LYS A 140 -4.65 6.07 -23.75
C LYS A 140 -5.13 7.51 -23.73
N ILE A 141 -5.57 8.01 -22.57
CA ILE A 141 -6.08 9.38 -22.42
C ILE A 141 -4.95 10.41 -22.62
N THR A 142 -3.76 10.11 -22.13
CA THR A 142 -2.63 11.03 -22.16
C THR A 142 -1.74 10.87 -23.39
N ASN A 143 -2.03 9.91 -24.27
CA ASN A 143 -1.20 9.51 -25.42
C ASN A 143 0.27 9.22 -25.03
N THR A 144 0.46 8.60 -23.86
CA THR A 144 1.77 8.32 -23.29
C THR A 144 2.00 6.84 -23.16
N LYS A 145 3.26 6.44 -22.89
CA LYS A 145 3.61 5.03 -22.67
C LYS A 145 3.84 4.80 -21.17
N ILE A 146 3.52 3.60 -20.71
CA ILE A 146 3.98 3.14 -19.39
C ILE A 146 5.46 2.80 -19.52
N PHE A 147 6.28 3.47 -18.73
CA PHE A 147 7.67 3.11 -18.52
C PHE A 147 7.72 2.13 -17.36
N THR A 148 8.54 1.09 -17.49
CA THR A 148 8.77 0.13 -16.41
C THR A 148 10.25 0.08 -16.13
N ARG A 149 10.62 0.18 -14.85
CA ARG A 149 12.02 0.05 -14.41
C ARG A 149 12.09 -0.80 -13.15
N ASN A 150 13.16 -1.56 -13.03
CA ASN A 150 13.47 -2.28 -11.80
C ASN A 150 14.23 -1.35 -10.85
N TYR A 151 13.78 -1.28 -9.60
CA TYR A 151 14.48 -0.63 -8.51
C TYR A 151 14.57 -1.58 -7.33
N LYS A 152 15.78 -2.08 -7.02
CA LYS A 152 16.02 -2.99 -5.88
C LYS A 152 15.08 -4.21 -5.83
N GLY A 153 14.66 -4.74 -6.98
CA GLY A 153 13.74 -5.88 -7.06
C GLY A 153 12.26 -5.50 -7.19
N PHE A 154 11.90 -4.21 -7.04
CA PHE A 154 10.56 -3.71 -7.28
C PHE A 154 10.40 -3.25 -8.72
N MET A 155 9.29 -3.63 -9.35
CA MET A 155 8.94 -3.19 -10.70
C MET A 155 8.13 -1.90 -10.62
N LEU A 156 8.80 -0.76 -10.66
CA LEU A 156 8.13 0.54 -10.73
C LEU A 156 7.61 0.76 -12.15
N GLN A 157 6.33 1.10 -12.21
CA GLN A 157 5.64 1.54 -13.41
C GLN A 157 5.42 3.04 -13.31
N GLU A 158 5.69 3.76 -14.40
CA GLU A 158 5.59 5.21 -14.44
C GLU A 158 4.84 5.62 -15.71
N VAL A 159 3.94 6.60 -15.57
CA VAL A 159 3.34 7.32 -16.69
C VAL A 159 3.66 8.79 -16.53
N ILE A 160 4.12 9.40 -17.61
CA ILE A 160 4.42 10.83 -17.66
C ILE A 160 3.32 11.48 -18.47
N PHE A 161 2.63 12.47 -17.94
CA PHE A 161 1.60 13.21 -18.66
C PHE A 161 1.69 14.70 -18.33
N GLU A 162 1.69 15.52 -19.38
CA GLU A 162 1.97 16.96 -19.26
C GLU A 162 3.28 17.16 -18.49
N ASP A 163 3.25 17.87 -17.37
CA ASP A 163 4.39 18.10 -16.47
C ASP A 163 4.39 17.19 -15.22
N ASN A 164 3.47 16.23 -15.15
CA ASN A 164 3.34 15.33 -14.01
C ASN A 164 3.88 13.93 -14.34
N ARG A 165 4.45 13.29 -13.33
CA ARG A 165 4.76 11.86 -13.36
C ARG A 165 3.91 11.17 -12.32
N LEU A 166 3.23 10.10 -12.70
CA LEU A 166 2.57 9.19 -11.76
C LEU A 166 3.33 7.87 -11.77
N SER A 167 3.75 7.45 -10.60
CA SER A 167 4.53 6.22 -10.41
C SER A 167 3.73 5.28 -9.51
N TRP A 168 3.84 3.98 -9.74
CA TRP A 168 3.24 2.98 -8.87
C TRP A 168 3.97 1.64 -8.92
N PHE A 169 3.76 0.81 -7.90
CA PHE A 169 4.11 -0.61 -7.92
C PHE A 169 3.14 -1.41 -7.04
N TRP A 170 3.12 -2.72 -7.27
CA TRP A 170 2.34 -3.67 -6.49
C TRP A 170 3.23 -4.35 -5.46
N GLU A 171 2.75 -4.43 -4.22
CA GLU A 171 3.44 -5.14 -3.15
C GLU A 171 2.42 -5.81 -2.24
N ASN A 172 2.48 -7.13 -2.16
CA ASN A 172 1.43 -7.96 -1.55
C ASN A 172 0.05 -7.63 -2.15
N ASP A 173 -0.96 -7.39 -1.30
CA ASP A 173 -2.32 -7.01 -1.67
C ASP A 173 -2.52 -5.49 -1.70
N TYR A 174 -1.45 -4.72 -1.97
CA TYR A 174 -1.51 -3.25 -2.03
C TYR A 174 -0.97 -2.71 -3.35
N LEU A 175 -1.67 -1.71 -3.86
CA LEU A 175 -1.17 -0.80 -4.88
C LEU A 175 -0.61 0.44 -4.17
N LEU A 176 0.67 0.72 -4.42
CA LEU A 176 1.33 1.92 -3.92
C LEU A 176 1.48 2.89 -5.07
N VAL A 177 0.94 4.11 -4.92
CA VAL A 177 0.93 5.14 -5.96
C VAL A 177 1.48 6.43 -5.40
N SER A 178 2.30 7.14 -6.18
CA SER A 178 2.76 8.48 -5.84
C SER A 178 3.06 9.29 -7.10
N PHE A 179 2.92 10.61 -7.01
CA PHE A 179 3.45 11.52 -8.03
C PHE A 179 4.96 11.75 -7.89
N SER A 180 5.56 11.29 -6.78
CA SER A 180 7.00 11.31 -6.54
C SER A 180 7.52 9.88 -6.46
N ALA A 181 8.32 9.51 -7.47
CA ALA A 181 9.01 8.22 -7.46
C ALA A 181 9.95 8.09 -6.25
N VAL A 182 10.47 9.19 -5.72
CA VAL A 182 11.35 9.20 -4.54
C VAL A 182 10.65 8.58 -3.32
N ILE A 183 9.37 8.87 -3.13
CA ILE A 183 8.60 8.31 -2.01
C ILE A 183 8.46 6.78 -2.17
N LEU A 184 8.16 6.30 -3.37
CA LEU A 184 8.05 4.86 -3.65
C LEU A 184 9.40 4.15 -3.50
N GLU A 185 10.49 4.81 -3.90
CA GLU A 185 11.83 4.31 -3.68
C GLU A 185 12.18 4.23 -2.19
N ASP A 186 11.74 5.19 -1.37
CA ASP A 186 11.91 5.15 0.08
C ASP A 186 11.15 3.98 0.72
N VAL A 187 9.96 3.65 0.21
CA VAL A 187 9.25 2.42 0.62
C VAL A 187 10.06 1.18 0.26
N ALA A 188 10.58 1.11 -0.96
CA ALA A 188 11.36 -0.01 -1.47
C ALA A 188 12.74 -0.21 -0.80
N ARG A 189 13.24 0.76 -0.03
CA ARG A 189 14.54 0.66 0.67
C ARG A 189 14.46 -0.06 2.02
N ARG A 190 13.26 -0.33 2.53
CA ARG A 190 13.02 -0.92 3.85
C ARG A 190 12.94 -2.43 3.80
#